data_AF-F7BLE6-F1
#
_entry.id   AF-F7BLE6-F1
#
_cell.length_a   1.000
_cell.length_b   1.000
_cell.length_c   1.000
_cell.angle_alpha   90.00
_cell.angle_beta   90.00
_cell.angle_gamma   90.00
#
_symmetry.space_group_name_H-M   'P 1'
#
loop_
_entity.id
_entity.type
_entity.pdbx_description
1 polymer ?
#
loop_
_entity_poly.entity_id
_entity_poly.type
_entity_poly.pdbx_seq_one_letter_code
_entity_poly.pdbx_strand_id
1 'polypeptide(L)'
;MVASYLLNKKLQRDSDTPSLALFGEWQCDPYQPPVAEGGKVPRNDFGNVDLYQPSMLPIGCVHLRLPNLQVVAKKLNIDIASAVVGFDTHHGFPHPTLDGYVVCKEFEEVLTDAWEEEETLAAERAFAKREERVLKNWKLLFRGVLTLERLRNKYKDVEPIDSTPNEQQTSADEKTPATTSSAWQTERLQNEKEKQKPKRKTRAAKKKTNKNNFPYEVETI
;
A
#
# COMPACT_ATOMS: atom_id res chain seq x y z
N MET A 1 0.54 -21.15 -34.37
CA MET A 1 -0.18 -22.21 -33.63
C MET A 1 0.71 -23.12 -32.77
N VAL A 2 2.05 -23.04 -32.80
CA VAL A 2 2.94 -23.97 -32.06
C VAL A 2 3.25 -23.52 -30.62
N ALA A 3 3.16 -22.22 -30.32
CA ALA A 3 3.50 -21.67 -29.00
C ALA A 3 2.55 -22.09 -27.86
N SER A 4 1.30 -22.43 -28.17
CA SER A 4 0.30 -22.92 -27.20
C SER A 4 0.54 -24.38 -26.79
N TYR A 5 1.08 -25.21 -27.70
CA TYR A 5 1.29 -26.65 -27.47
C TYR A 5 2.38 -26.92 -26.43
N LEU A 6 3.49 -26.19 -26.50
CA LEU A 6 4.61 -26.35 -25.55
C LEU A 6 4.28 -25.83 -24.14
N LEU A 7 3.42 -24.82 -24.03
CA LEU A 7 2.95 -24.31 -22.74
C LEU A 7 2.00 -25.31 -22.06
N ASN A 8 1.08 -25.91 -22.82
CA ASN A 8 0.17 -26.95 -22.32
C ASN A 8 0.91 -28.24 -21.94
N LYS A 9 1.96 -28.64 -22.67
CA LYS A 9 2.77 -29.83 -22.36
C LYS A 9 3.56 -29.70 -21.06
N LYS A 10 3.96 -28.48 -20.67
CA LYS A 10 4.71 -28.20 -19.43
C LYS A 10 3.81 -28.23 -18.19
N LEU A 11 2.50 -28.08 -18.36
CA LEU A 11 1.53 -27.98 -17.27
C LEU A 11 0.98 -29.33 -16.78
N GLN A 12 1.35 -30.47 -17.39
CA GLN A 12 0.84 -31.82 -17.05
C GLN A 12 -0.60 -31.77 -16.51
N ARG A 13 -1.53 -31.23 -17.30
CA ARG A 13 -2.95 -31.36 -16.98
C ARG A 13 -3.26 -32.84 -17.17
N ASP A 14 -3.44 -33.56 -16.08
CA ASP A 14 -3.95 -34.91 -16.10
C ASP A 14 -5.25 -34.92 -16.92
N SER A 15 -5.37 -35.86 -17.86
CA SER A 15 -6.56 -36.07 -18.69
C SER A 15 -7.83 -36.35 -17.87
N ASP A 16 -7.64 -36.62 -16.58
CA ASP A 16 -8.67 -36.99 -15.61
C ASP A 16 -9.20 -35.77 -14.85
N THR A 17 -8.74 -34.56 -15.18
CA THR A 17 -9.40 -33.33 -14.71
C THR A 17 -10.83 -33.31 -15.26
N PRO A 18 -11.87 -33.31 -14.41
CA PRO A 18 -13.25 -33.30 -14.89
C PRO A 18 -13.43 -32.06 -15.77
N SER A 19 -13.91 -32.26 -16.99
CA SER A 19 -14.24 -31.16 -17.89
C SER A 19 -15.22 -30.22 -17.19
N LEU A 20 -14.94 -28.92 -17.23
CA LEU A 20 -15.85 -27.91 -16.68
C LEU A 20 -17.16 -27.97 -17.46
N ALA A 21 -18.29 -28.13 -16.77
CA ALA A 21 -19.60 -28.09 -17.39
C ALA A 21 -19.85 -26.71 -18.01
N LEU A 22 -20.35 -26.71 -19.25
CA LEU A 22 -20.74 -25.49 -19.96
C LEU A 22 -22.27 -25.47 -20.04
N PHE A 23 -22.85 -24.29 -19.84
CA PHE A 23 -24.29 -24.09 -19.85
C PHE A 23 -24.67 -23.04 -20.88
N GLY A 24 -25.80 -23.22 -21.55
CA GLY A 24 -26.40 -22.19 -22.41
C GLY A 24 -27.23 -21.20 -21.61
N GLU A 25 -27.48 -20.01 -22.15
CA GLU A 25 -28.27 -18.96 -21.48
C GLU A 25 -29.68 -19.44 -21.08
N TRP A 26 -30.29 -20.34 -21.86
CA TRP A 26 -31.60 -20.95 -21.56
C TRP A 26 -31.62 -21.86 -20.33
N GLN A 27 -30.45 -22.22 -19.79
CA GLN A 27 -30.29 -23.02 -18.57
C GLN A 27 -30.00 -22.14 -17.34
N CYS A 28 -29.84 -20.83 -17.52
CA CYS A 28 -29.42 -19.90 -16.49
C CYS A 28 -30.54 -18.92 -16.17
N ASP A 29 -30.76 -18.67 -14.89
CA ASP A 29 -31.66 -17.62 -14.41
C ASP A 29 -30.87 -16.37 -13.97
N PRO A 30 -31.48 -15.17 -14.04
CA PRO A 30 -30.90 -13.97 -13.47
C PRO A 30 -30.62 -14.14 -11.97
N TYR A 31 -29.45 -13.67 -11.53
CA TYR A 31 -29.05 -13.74 -10.13
C TYR A 31 -29.98 -12.89 -9.25
N GLN A 32 -30.41 -13.47 -8.12
CA GLN A 32 -31.21 -12.80 -7.10
C GLN A 32 -30.32 -12.45 -5.91
N PRO A 33 -30.03 -11.16 -5.68
CA PRO A 33 -29.13 -10.75 -4.60
C PRO A 33 -29.78 -10.93 -3.22
N PRO A 34 -28.97 -11.20 -2.17
CA PRO A 34 -29.47 -11.30 -0.80
C PRO A 34 -30.01 -9.96 -0.30
N VAL A 35 -30.95 -10.03 0.65
CA VAL A 35 -31.50 -8.84 1.31
C VAL A 35 -30.65 -8.48 2.52
N ALA A 36 -30.40 -7.19 2.74
CA ALA A 36 -29.75 -6.70 3.95
C ALA A 36 -30.75 -6.67 5.12
N GLU A 37 -30.38 -7.29 6.24
CA GLU A 37 -31.23 -7.35 7.43
C GLU A 37 -30.49 -6.78 8.66
N GLY A 38 -31.20 -5.99 9.46
CA GLY A 38 -30.68 -5.47 10.74
C GLY A 38 -29.45 -4.57 10.60
N GLY A 39 -29.38 -3.77 9.53
CA GLY A 39 -28.27 -2.85 9.29
C GLY A 39 -26.93 -3.53 8.98
N LYS A 40 -26.94 -4.82 8.62
CA LYS A 40 -25.73 -5.59 8.27
C LYS A 40 -25.73 -5.98 6.80
N VAL A 41 -24.56 -5.89 6.19
CA VAL A 41 -24.38 -6.24 4.78
C VAL A 41 -24.13 -7.75 4.65
N PRO A 42 -24.85 -8.47 3.79
CA PRO A 42 -24.59 -9.90 3.55
C PRO A 42 -23.23 -10.08 2.85
N ARG A 43 -22.40 -11.00 3.35
CA ARG A 43 -21.00 -11.18 2.91
C ARG A 43 -20.74 -12.62 2.45
N ASN A 44 -19.78 -12.76 1.54
CA ASN A 44 -19.18 -14.04 1.19
C ASN A 44 -18.21 -14.52 2.31
N ASP A 45 -17.69 -15.74 2.22
CA ASP A 45 -16.76 -16.37 3.18
C ASP A 45 -15.49 -15.53 3.45
N PHE A 46 -15.10 -14.70 2.48
CA PHE A 46 -13.97 -13.80 2.60
C PHE A 46 -14.30 -12.47 3.30
N GLY A 47 -15.57 -12.23 3.66
CA GLY A 47 -16.02 -11.01 4.30
C GLY A 47 -16.26 -9.83 3.35
N ASN A 48 -16.27 -10.06 2.04
CA ASN A 48 -16.53 -9.06 1.00
C ASN A 48 -17.90 -9.31 0.34
N VAL A 49 -18.36 -8.35 -0.47
CA VAL A 49 -19.51 -8.50 -1.36
C VAL A 49 -19.01 -8.67 -2.79
N ASP A 50 -19.49 -9.71 -3.47
CA ASP A 50 -19.20 -9.94 -4.88
C ASP A 50 -20.14 -9.09 -5.74
N LEU A 51 -19.62 -8.05 -6.36
CA LEU A 51 -20.37 -7.04 -7.11
C LEU A 51 -19.86 -6.92 -8.55
N TYR A 52 -19.97 -8.00 -9.32
CA TYR A 52 -19.52 -8.05 -10.72
C TYR A 52 -20.49 -7.33 -11.68
N GLN A 53 -21.76 -7.23 -11.30
CA GLN A 53 -22.78 -6.50 -12.04
C GLN A 53 -23.59 -5.61 -11.08
N PRO A 54 -24.15 -4.48 -11.57
CA PRO A 54 -25.00 -3.63 -10.74
C PRO A 54 -26.23 -4.36 -10.15
N SER A 55 -26.72 -5.39 -10.84
CA SER A 55 -27.84 -6.25 -10.40
C SER A 55 -27.51 -7.14 -9.20
N MET A 56 -26.23 -7.35 -8.88
CA MET A 56 -25.78 -8.17 -7.76
C MET A 56 -25.74 -7.40 -6.43
N LEU A 57 -26.11 -6.10 -6.45
CA LEU A 57 -26.15 -5.29 -5.24
C LEU A 57 -27.21 -5.85 -4.27
N PRO A 58 -26.85 -6.14 -3.01
CA PRO A 58 -27.81 -6.58 -2.01
C PRO A 58 -28.98 -5.61 -1.88
N ILE A 59 -30.18 -6.15 -1.75
CA ILE A 59 -31.39 -5.34 -1.66
C ILE A 59 -31.34 -4.57 -0.34
N GLY A 60 -31.54 -3.25 -0.40
CA GLY A 60 -31.41 -2.36 0.76
C GLY A 60 -29.99 -1.85 1.00
N CYS A 61 -29.04 -2.16 0.12
CA CYS A 61 -27.69 -1.61 0.16
C CYS A 61 -27.42 -0.62 -0.99
N VAL A 62 -26.36 0.18 -0.82
CA VAL A 62 -25.82 1.14 -1.78
C VAL A 62 -24.32 0.92 -1.93
N HIS A 63 -23.82 1.09 -3.16
CA HIS A 63 -22.39 1.03 -3.48
C HIS A 63 -21.78 2.43 -3.47
N LEU A 64 -20.90 2.69 -2.50
CA LEU A 64 -20.20 3.96 -2.32
C LEU A 64 -18.73 3.83 -2.75
N ARG A 65 -18.32 4.61 -3.75
CA ARG A 65 -16.94 4.68 -4.23
C ARG A 65 -16.17 5.84 -3.58
N LEU A 66 -16.13 5.82 -2.25
CA LEU A 66 -15.40 6.81 -1.45
C LEU A 66 -14.11 6.20 -0.86
N PRO A 67 -12.95 6.87 -0.99
CA PRO A 67 -11.69 6.36 -0.45
C PRO A 67 -11.70 6.42 1.09
N ASN A 68 -11.04 5.46 1.75
CA ASN A 68 -10.88 5.41 3.21
C ASN A 68 -12.18 5.37 4.03
N LEU A 69 -13.34 5.09 3.42
CA LEU A 69 -14.63 5.03 4.13
C LEU A 69 -14.64 4.02 5.28
N GLN A 70 -13.86 2.94 5.18
CA GLN A 70 -13.70 1.96 6.24
C GLN A 70 -13.19 2.56 7.57
N VAL A 71 -12.39 3.63 7.53
CA VAL A 71 -11.89 4.29 8.75
C VAL A 71 -13.00 5.08 9.42
N VAL A 72 -13.76 5.85 8.65
CA VAL A 72 -14.93 6.62 9.10
C VAL A 72 -15.96 5.68 9.72
N ALA A 73 -16.32 4.61 9.02
CA ALA A 73 -17.33 3.66 9.45
C ALA A 73 -16.99 2.94 10.76
N LYS A 74 -15.71 2.61 10.95
CA LYS A 74 -15.23 2.04 12.23
C LYS A 74 -15.37 3.00 13.39
N LYS A 75 -15.30 4.32 13.18
CA LYS A 75 -15.51 5.32 14.25
C LYS A 75 -17.00 5.42 14.61
N LEU A 76 -17.87 5.28 13.62
CA LEU A 76 -19.32 5.34 13.78
C LEU A 76 -19.95 4.00 14.17
N ASN A 77 -19.18 2.91 14.21
CA ASN A 77 -19.64 1.54 14.43
C ASN A 77 -20.71 1.09 13.42
N ILE A 78 -20.60 1.52 12.17
CA ILE A 78 -21.50 1.14 11.07
C ILE A 78 -20.87 -0.03 10.30
N ASP A 79 -21.70 -1.01 9.93
CA ASP A 79 -21.27 -2.18 9.18
C ASP A 79 -21.05 -1.85 7.70
N ILE A 80 -19.86 -2.15 7.19
CA ILE A 80 -19.48 -1.94 5.78
C ILE A 80 -18.73 -3.15 5.26
N ALA A 81 -19.01 -3.55 4.02
CA ALA A 81 -18.26 -4.57 3.29
C ALA A 81 -17.54 -3.97 2.07
N SER A 82 -16.36 -4.44 1.73
CA SER A 82 -15.67 -4.07 0.49
C SER A 82 -16.35 -4.74 -0.71
N ALA A 83 -16.50 -4.02 -1.83
CA ALA A 83 -17.03 -4.59 -3.07
C ALA A 83 -15.90 -5.14 -3.93
N VAL A 84 -15.97 -6.44 -4.27
CA VAL A 84 -15.13 -7.09 -5.27
C VAL A 84 -15.82 -6.95 -6.62
N VAL A 85 -15.27 -6.12 -7.51
CA VAL A 85 -15.89 -5.85 -8.83
C VAL A 85 -15.25 -6.70 -9.92
N GLY A 86 -14.05 -7.25 -9.68
CA GLY A 86 -13.39 -8.12 -10.63
C GLY A 86 -12.11 -8.73 -10.06
N PHE A 87 -11.30 -9.30 -10.93
CA PHE A 87 -9.98 -9.83 -10.60
C PHE A 87 -8.95 -9.29 -11.58
N ASP A 88 -7.85 -8.77 -11.06
CA ASP A 88 -6.69 -8.36 -11.83
C ASP A 88 -5.58 -9.41 -11.71
N THR A 89 -4.89 -9.69 -12.81
CA THR A 89 -3.77 -10.62 -12.85
C THR A 89 -2.47 -9.85 -12.68
N HIS A 90 -1.97 -9.79 -11.45
CA HIS A 90 -0.67 -9.19 -11.15
C HIS A 90 0.35 -10.26 -10.81
N HIS A 91 1.57 -10.15 -11.35
CA HIS A 91 2.66 -11.11 -11.12
C HIS A 91 2.30 -12.60 -11.34
N GLY A 92 1.40 -12.88 -12.29
CA GLY A 92 1.00 -14.24 -12.66
C GLY A 92 -0.03 -14.88 -11.74
N PHE A 93 -0.55 -14.17 -10.73
CA PHE A 93 -1.64 -14.65 -9.86
C PHE A 93 -2.86 -13.70 -9.94
N PRO A 94 -4.09 -14.25 -9.85
CA PRO A 94 -5.29 -13.42 -9.79
C PRO A 94 -5.44 -12.79 -8.39
N HIS A 95 -5.73 -11.51 -8.37
CA HIS A 95 -6.00 -10.71 -7.18
C HIS A 95 -7.37 -10.06 -7.29
N PRO A 96 -8.20 -10.03 -6.24
CA PRO A 96 -9.50 -9.36 -6.29
C PRO A 96 -9.31 -7.85 -6.42
N THR A 97 -9.98 -7.26 -7.39
CA THR A 97 -10.06 -5.82 -7.58
C THR A 97 -11.19 -5.30 -6.71
N LEU A 98 -10.80 -4.62 -5.63
CA LEU A 98 -11.71 -3.96 -4.72
C LEU A 98 -12.01 -2.55 -5.24
N ASP A 99 -13.29 -2.24 -5.43
CA ASP A 99 -13.74 -0.90 -5.79
C ASP A 99 -14.88 -0.46 -4.89
N GLY A 100 -14.62 0.53 -4.05
CA GLY A 100 -15.58 1.08 -3.11
C GLY A 100 -16.07 0.08 -2.05
N TYR A 101 -17.21 0.44 -1.47
CA TYR A 101 -17.79 -0.21 -0.31
C TYR A 101 -19.31 -0.36 -0.49
N VAL A 102 -19.87 -1.45 0.02
CA VAL A 102 -21.31 -1.69 0.10
C VAL A 102 -21.76 -1.39 1.52
N VAL A 103 -22.82 -0.59 1.64
CA VAL A 103 -23.38 -0.09 2.90
C VAL A 103 -24.89 -0.23 2.86
N CYS A 104 -25.55 -0.48 3.99
CA CYS A 104 -27.01 -0.39 4.06
C CYS A 104 -27.48 1.05 3.79
N LYS A 105 -28.56 1.18 3.02
CA LYS A 105 -29.11 2.47 2.57
C LYS A 105 -29.43 3.44 3.72
N GLU A 106 -29.81 2.89 4.87
CA GLU A 106 -30.12 3.65 6.10
C GLU A 106 -28.95 4.49 6.61
N PHE A 107 -27.72 4.06 6.35
CA PHE A 107 -26.51 4.72 6.86
C PHE A 107 -25.77 5.52 5.79
N GLU A 108 -26.29 5.58 4.57
CA GLU A 108 -25.63 6.24 3.43
C GLU A 108 -25.35 7.72 3.72
N GLU A 109 -26.37 8.47 4.14
CA GLU A 109 -26.28 9.91 4.40
C GLU A 109 -25.29 10.18 5.54
N VAL A 110 -25.47 9.50 6.68
CA VAL A 110 -24.62 9.65 7.88
C VAL A 110 -23.14 9.37 7.57
N LEU A 111 -22.86 8.34 6.75
CA LEU A 111 -21.49 8.02 6.37
C LEU A 111 -20.88 9.01 5.39
N THR A 112 -21.69 9.54 4.48
CA THR A 112 -21.23 10.53 3.49
C THR A 112 -20.88 11.83 4.19
N ASP A 113 -21.75 12.34 5.06
CA ASP A 113 -21.51 13.56 5.84
C ASP A 113 -20.25 13.42 6.72
N ALA A 114 -20.15 12.31 7.46
CA ALA A 114 -18.99 12.06 8.31
C ALA A 114 -17.68 11.87 7.52
N TRP A 115 -17.78 11.38 6.28
CA TRP A 115 -16.62 11.25 5.39
C TRP A 115 -16.16 12.63 4.89
N GLU A 116 -17.08 13.52 4.52
CA GLU A 116 -16.76 14.90 4.12
C GLU A 116 -16.08 15.67 5.27
N GLU A 117 -16.59 15.53 6.49
CA GLU A 117 -15.96 16.09 7.69
C GLU A 117 -14.55 15.52 7.92
N GLU A 118 -14.36 14.21 7.73
CA GLU A 118 -13.03 13.61 7.88
C GLU A 118 -12.06 14.06 6.78
N GLU A 119 -12.53 14.23 5.54
CA GLU A 119 -11.71 14.67 4.42
C GLU A 119 -11.24 16.12 4.61
N THR A 120 -12.13 17.01 5.05
CA THR A 120 -11.77 18.41 5.36
C THR A 120 -10.72 18.48 6.48
N LEU A 121 -10.93 17.75 7.59
CA LEU A 121 -9.95 17.67 8.68
C LEU A 121 -8.62 17.05 8.23
N ALA A 122 -8.66 16.05 7.34
CA ALA A 122 -7.45 15.43 6.81
C ALA A 122 -6.66 16.41 5.92
N ALA A 123 -7.35 17.20 5.10
CA ALA A 123 -6.76 18.26 4.29
C ALA A 123 -6.07 19.33 5.15
N GLU A 124 -6.73 19.82 6.20
CA GLU A 124 -6.15 20.80 7.13
C GLU A 124 -4.89 20.25 7.81
N ARG A 125 -4.95 19.00 8.32
CA ARG A 125 -3.79 18.34 8.93
C ARG A 125 -2.66 18.12 7.93
N ALA A 126 -2.97 17.80 6.68
CA ALA A 126 -1.97 17.64 5.62
C ALA A 126 -1.30 18.96 5.27
N PHE A 127 -2.07 20.05 5.25
CA PHE A 127 -1.58 21.41 5.06
C PHE A 127 -0.64 21.83 6.20
N ALA A 128 -1.06 21.69 7.46
CA ALA A 128 -0.21 22.02 8.61
C ALA A 128 1.11 21.21 8.62
N LYS A 129 1.05 19.90 8.31
CA LYS A 129 2.25 19.06 8.16
C LYS A 129 3.14 19.49 6.99
N ARG A 130 2.58 20.05 5.92
CA ARG A 130 3.36 20.61 4.82
C ARG A 130 4.07 21.89 5.26
N GLU A 131 3.37 22.80 5.93
CA GLU A 131 3.96 24.04 6.46
C GLU A 131 5.10 23.76 7.44
N GLU A 132 4.89 22.84 8.38
CA GLU A 132 5.93 22.46 9.34
C GLU A 132 7.19 21.94 8.64
N ARG A 133 7.02 21.10 7.60
CA ARG A 133 8.13 20.59 6.78
C ARG A 133 8.84 21.71 6.03
N VAL A 134 8.10 22.65 5.45
CA VAL A 134 8.67 23.81 4.77
C VAL A 134 9.50 24.63 5.75
N LEU A 135 8.95 24.99 6.90
CA LEU A 135 9.66 25.75 7.93
C LEU A 135 10.92 25.04 8.44
N LYS A 136 10.84 23.71 8.65
CA LYS A 136 12.00 22.90 9.04
C LYS A 136 13.09 22.92 7.96
N ASN A 137 12.72 22.82 6.69
CA ASN A 137 13.66 22.88 5.58
C ASN A 137 14.31 24.26 5.45
N TRP A 138 13.54 25.35 5.63
CA TRP A 138 14.09 26.70 5.68
C TRP A 138 15.09 26.88 6.81
N LYS A 139 14.77 26.40 8.03
CA LYS A 139 15.71 26.42 9.16
C LYS A 139 17.01 25.66 8.84
N LEU A 140 16.92 24.53 8.15
CA LEU A 140 18.10 23.77 7.73
C LEU A 140 18.93 24.55 6.70
N LEU A 141 18.29 25.20 5.73
CA LEU A 141 18.95 26.02 4.71
C LEU A 141 19.70 27.20 5.35
N PHE A 142 19.04 27.97 6.21
CA PHE A 142 19.69 29.09 6.92
C PHE A 142 20.86 28.61 7.78
N ARG A 143 20.72 27.49 8.49
CA ARG A 143 21.84 26.89 9.25
C ARG A 143 23.00 26.49 8.35
N GLY A 144 22.73 25.97 7.16
CA GLY A 144 23.73 25.66 6.14
C GLY A 144 24.49 26.90 5.70
N VAL A 145 23.78 27.98 5.35
CA VAL A 145 24.38 29.26 4.96
C VAL A 145 25.26 29.84 6.07
N LEU A 146 24.75 29.91 7.32
CA LEU A 146 25.55 30.39 8.46
C LEU A 146 26.79 29.52 8.70
N THR A 147 26.70 28.21 8.51
CA THR A 147 27.84 27.31 8.70
C THR A 147 28.90 27.54 7.63
N LEU A 148 28.49 27.69 6.36
CA LEU A 148 29.39 28.03 5.25
C LEU A 148 30.08 29.38 5.48
N GLU A 149 29.33 30.38 5.95
CA GLU A 149 29.92 31.69 6.25
C GLU A 149 30.93 31.61 7.40
N ARG A 150 30.61 30.88 8.47
CA ARG A 150 31.55 30.63 9.59
C ARG A 150 32.80 29.91 9.14
N LEU A 151 32.68 28.88 8.29
CA LEU A 151 33.83 28.18 7.73
C LEU A 151 34.66 29.11 6.86
N ARG A 152 34.03 29.86 5.96
CA ARG A 152 34.71 30.84 5.11
C ARG A 152 35.49 31.84 5.95
N ASN A 153 34.92 32.38 7.02
CA ASN A 153 35.62 33.32 7.89
C ASN A 153 36.77 32.70 8.68
N LYS A 154 36.70 31.41 9.03
CA LYS A 154 37.80 30.73 9.73
C LYS A 154 38.99 30.37 8.84
N TYR A 155 38.73 30.10 7.55
CA TYR A 155 39.75 29.67 6.59
C TYR A 155 40.14 30.76 5.58
N LYS A 156 39.65 32.00 5.75
CA LYS A 156 40.00 33.15 4.90
C LYS A 156 41.47 33.57 5.04
N ASP A 157 42.10 33.28 6.18
CA ASP A 157 43.47 33.73 6.50
C ASP A 157 44.52 32.63 6.30
N VAL A 158 44.13 31.48 5.73
CA VAL A 158 45.11 30.49 5.27
C VAL A 158 45.50 30.88 3.85
N GLU A 159 46.50 31.75 3.75
CA GLU A 159 47.32 31.93 2.54
C GLU A 159 47.63 30.55 1.95
N PRO A 160 47.61 30.40 0.60
CA PRO A 160 47.95 29.14 -0.02
C PRO A 160 49.34 28.75 0.49
N ILE A 161 49.41 27.64 1.22
CA ILE A 161 50.69 26.99 1.46
C ILE A 161 51.13 26.61 0.05
N ASP A 162 52.09 27.37 -0.49
CA ASP A 162 52.84 27.05 -1.69
C ASP A 162 53.52 25.70 -1.43
N SER A 163 52.77 24.62 -1.65
CA SER A 163 53.32 23.29 -1.81
C SER A 163 54.02 23.29 -3.17
N THR A 164 55.29 23.67 -3.14
CA THR A 164 56.25 23.37 -4.19
C THR A 164 56.10 21.89 -4.56
N PRO A 165 55.78 21.55 -5.82
CA PRO A 165 55.77 20.17 -6.24
C PRO A 165 57.23 19.72 -6.36
N ASN A 166 57.68 18.86 -5.46
CA ASN A 166 58.91 18.11 -5.69
C ASN A 166 58.58 17.04 -6.74
N GLU A 167 58.94 17.31 -8.00
CA GLU A 167 58.93 16.34 -9.08
C GLU A 167 59.88 15.18 -8.76
N GLN A 168 59.32 14.04 -8.37
CA GLN A 168 59.87 12.75 -8.75
C GLN A 168 58.78 11.91 -9.41
N GLN A 169 58.96 11.73 -10.71
CA GLN A 169 58.13 11.00 -11.64
C GLN A 169 57.90 9.56 -11.15
N THR A 170 56.63 9.14 -11.03
CA THR A 170 56.15 7.85 -11.54
C THR A 170 54.70 8.01 -12.03
N SER A 171 54.37 7.24 -13.05
CA SER A 171 53.34 7.40 -14.08
C SER A 171 51.87 7.25 -13.65
N ALA A 172 51.02 8.07 -14.27
CA ALA A 172 49.65 7.83 -14.77
C ALA A 172 48.63 7.08 -13.89
N ASP A 173 47.62 7.80 -13.35
CA ASP A 173 46.26 7.77 -13.89
C ASP A 173 45.35 8.78 -13.17
N GLU A 174 44.57 9.55 -13.95
CA GLU A 174 43.69 10.63 -13.53
C GLU A 174 42.48 10.17 -12.70
N LYS A 175 42.11 10.94 -11.66
CA LYS A 175 40.72 11.33 -11.36
C LYS A 175 40.65 12.46 -10.31
N THR A 176 39.86 13.47 -10.63
CA THR A 176 39.70 14.77 -9.95
C THR A 176 38.95 14.69 -8.60
N PRO A 177 39.22 15.58 -7.62
CA PRO A 177 38.66 15.51 -6.26
C PRO A 177 37.31 16.24 -6.07
N ALA A 178 36.61 16.62 -7.15
CA ALA A 178 35.33 17.34 -7.04
C ALA A 178 34.14 16.42 -6.65
N THR A 179 34.29 15.09 -6.79
CA THR A 179 33.20 14.12 -6.58
C THR A 179 33.11 13.62 -5.13
N THR A 180 34.18 13.74 -4.33
CA THR A 180 34.23 13.15 -2.98
C THR A 180 33.28 13.82 -1.99
N SER A 181 32.98 15.12 -2.15
CA SER A 181 32.02 15.81 -1.27
C SER A 181 30.55 15.41 -1.54
N SER A 182 30.25 14.81 -2.70
CA SER A 182 28.91 14.28 -2.98
C SER A 182 28.68 12.90 -2.34
N ALA A 183 29.74 12.12 -2.13
CA ALA A 183 29.65 10.72 -1.74
C ALA A 183 29.08 10.53 -0.31
N TRP A 184 29.55 11.33 0.66
CA TRP A 184 29.05 11.25 2.04
C TRP A 184 27.61 11.75 2.20
N GLN A 185 27.17 12.68 1.33
CA GLN A 185 25.79 13.18 1.33
C GLN A 185 24.82 12.13 0.77
N THR A 186 25.20 11.44 -0.31
CA THR A 186 24.42 10.33 -0.89
C THR A 186 24.30 9.14 0.06
N GLU A 187 25.38 8.81 0.78
CA GLU A 187 25.43 7.68 1.71
C GLU A 187 24.56 7.92 2.95
N ARG A 188 24.45 9.17 3.41
CA ARG A 188 23.57 9.57 4.51
C ARG A 188 22.08 9.47 4.14
N LEU A 189 21.71 9.90 2.93
CA LEU A 189 20.34 9.80 2.42
C LEU A 189 19.91 8.34 2.20
N GLN A 190 20.84 7.48 1.79
CA GLN A 190 20.61 6.04 1.69
C GLN A 190 20.40 5.42 3.09
N ASN A 191 21.25 5.75 4.05
CA ASN A 191 21.14 5.29 5.44
C ASN A 191 19.82 5.74 6.13
N GLU A 192 19.35 6.97 5.87
CA GLU A 192 18.06 7.44 6.40
C GLU A 192 16.86 6.71 5.78
N LYS A 193 16.92 6.41 4.48
CA LYS A 193 15.90 5.58 3.80
C LYS A 193 15.90 4.14 4.32
N GLU A 194 17.06 3.61 4.71
CA GLU A 194 17.18 2.26 5.26
C GLU A 194 16.63 2.17 6.69
N LYS A 195 16.87 3.19 7.53
CA LYS A 195 16.31 3.30 8.88
C LYS A 195 14.78 3.43 8.90
N GLN A 196 14.18 3.95 7.84
CA GLN A 196 12.72 4.11 7.71
C GLN A 196 12.01 2.88 7.12
N LYS A 197 12.74 1.83 6.69
CA LYS A 197 12.10 0.59 6.23
C LYS A 197 11.55 -0.22 7.42
N PRO A 198 10.26 -0.61 7.43
CA PRO A 198 9.71 -1.46 8.48
C PRO A 198 10.39 -2.84 8.44
N LYS A 199 10.91 -3.30 9.59
CA LYS A 199 11.51 -4.64 9.74
C LYS A 199 10.46 -5.72 9.41
N ARG A 200 10.63 -6.44 8.29
CA ARG A 200 9.79 -7.59 7.93
C ARG A 200 9.94 -8.67 8.99
N LYS A 201 8.89 -8.96 9.75
CA LYS A 201 8.84 -10.11 10.67
C LYS A 201 8.92 -11.40 9.84
N THR A 202 9.88 -12.26 10.13
CA THR A 202 10.00 -13.58 9.50
C THR A 202 8.84 -14.49 9.92
N ARG A 203 8.39 -15.38 9.03
CA ARG A 203 7.24 -16.30 9.24
C ARG A 203 7.33 -17.13 10.53
N ALA A 204 8.54 -17.38 11.04
CA ALA A 204 8.76 -18.13 12.28
C ALA A 204 8.23 -17.42 13.54
N ALA A 205 8.22 -16.08 13.58
CA ALA A 205 7.74 -15.32 14.73
C ALA A 205 6.20 -15.28 14.84
N LYS A 206 5.48 -15.50 13.72
CA LYS A 206 4.00 -15.47 13.69
C LYS A 206 3.36 -16.77 14.20
N LYS A 207 4.13 -17.87 14.27
CA LYS A 207 3.63 -19.20 14.69
C LYS A 207 3.66 -19.42 16.21
N LYS A 208 4.37 -18.57 16.98
CA LYS A 208 4.46 -18.68 18.45
C LYS A 208 3.33 -17.96 19.20
N THR A 209 2.59 -17.06 18.55
CA THR A 209 1.50 -16.30 19.21
C THR A 209 0.12 -16.96 19.10
N ASN A 210 0.01 -18.12 18.44
CA ASN A 210 -1.29 -18.80 18.23
C ASN A 210 -1.36 -20.20 18.86
N LYS A 211 -0.67 -20.38 19.99
CA LYS A 211 -0.83 -21.54 20.89
C LYS A 211 -1.04 -20.97 22.28
N ASN A 212 -2.30 -20.63 22.60
CA ASN A 212 -2.87 -20.55 23.94
C ASN A 212 -4.32 -20.03 23.84
N ASN A 213 -5.26 -20.96 23.62
CA ASN A 213 -6.66 -20.96 24.12
C ASN A 213 -7.31 -22.26 23.62
N PHE A 214 -7.09 -23.35 24.34
CA PHE A 214 -7.97 -24.00 25.33
C PHE A 214 -8.98 -24.98 24.70
N PRO A 215 -9.05 -26.24 25.20
CA PRO A 215 -9.90 -27.30 24.66
C PRO A 215 -11.28 -27.30 25.34
N TYR A 216 -12.32 -27.73 24.63
CA TYR A 216 -13.44 -28.41 25.27
C TYR A 216 -13.86 -29.62 24.43
N GLU A 217 -14.00 -30.72 25.15
CA GLU A 217 -14.23 -32.07 24.68
C GLU A 217 -15.66 -32.28 24.19
N VAL A 218 -15.77 -33.32 23.36
CA VAL A 218 -17.01 -33.89 22.84
C VAL A 218 -17.56 -34.83 23.91
N GLU A 219 -18.81 -34.63 24.34
CA GLU A 219 -19.60 -35.70 24.94
C GLU A 219 -20.87 -35.92 24.12
N THR A 220 -20.97 -37.15 23.64
CA THR A 220 -22.14 -37.81 23.06
C THR A 220 -23.26 -37.96 24.09
N ILE A 221 -24.51 -37.74 23.66
CA ILE A 221 -25.65 -38.69 23.59
C ILE A 221 -26.63 -38.15 22.54
#